data_AF-A0A534WR92-F1
#
_entry.id   AF-A0A534WR92-F1
#
_cell.length_a   1.000
_cell.length_b   1.000
_cell.length_c   1.000
_cell.angle_alpha   90.00
_cell.angle_beta   90.00
_cell.angle_gamma   90.00
#
_symmetry.space_group_name_H-M   'P 1'
#
loop_
_entity.id
_entity.type
_entity.pdbx_description
1 polymer ?
#
loop_
_entity_poly.entity_id
_entity_poly.type
_entity_poly.pdbx_seq_one_letter_code
_entity_poly.pdbx_strand_id
1 'polypeptide(L)'
;MGSRTKARECALQALYQLDLSGGDPREALRGVLAHFEEADEATGRFADELVRGVQSEKPQIDALIQTSSTHWKLDRMARVDRNILRLAVYELLRRADVPIRVTLNEAIELGKKFGSEESSAFVNGVLDRIAHMDLPNATPKLDDKR
;
A
#
# COMPACT_ATOMS: atom_id res chain seq x y z
N MET A 1 -15.01 8.74 -7.13
CA MET A 1 -13.71 8.15 -6.72
C MET A 1 -12.88 7.94 -7.97
N GLY A 2 -11.60 8.28 -7.95
CA GLY A 2 -10.72 8.05 -9.11
C GLY A 2 -10.37 6.58 -9.28
N SER A 3 -10.08 6.15 -10.52
CA SER A 3 -9.65 4.79 -10.85
C SER A 3 -8.47 4.30 -9.98
N ARG A 4 -7.51 5.19 -9.66
CA ARG A 4 -6.36 4.86 -8.80
C ARG A 4 -6.74 4.55 -7.34
N THR A 5 -7.66 5.32 -6.75
CA THR A 5 -8.14 5.06 -5.39
C THR A 5 -8.78 3.67 -5.32
N LYS A 6 -9.69 3.36 -6.27
CA LYS A 6 -10.35 2.05 -6.33
C LYS A 6 -9.36 0.90 -6.51
N ALA A 7 -8.33 1.10 -7.32
CA ALA A 7 -7.28 0.11 -7.52
C ALA A 7 -6.44 -0.14 -6.26
N ARG A 8 -6.17 0.89 -5.44
CA ARG A 8 -5.53 0.71 -4.12
C ARG A 8 -6.40 -0.09 -3.16
N GLU A 9 -7.71 0.14 -3.16
CA GLU A 9 -8.65 -0.65 -2.36
C GLU A 9 -8.63 -2.12 -2.78
N CYS A 10 -8.65 -2.39 -4.10
CA CYS A 10 -8.56 -3.74 -4.63
C CYS A 10 -7.23 -4.41 -4.24
N ALA A 11 -6.11 -3.68 -4.37
CA ALA A 11 -4.80 -4.18 -3.99
C ALA A 11 -4.71 -4.48 -2.49
N LEU A 12 -5.26 -3.62 -1.63
CA LEU A 12 -5.30 -3.84 -0.18
C LEU A 12 -6.06 -5.13 0.17
N GLN A 13 -7.24 -5.33 -0.43
CA GLN A 13 -8.05 -6.54 -0.20
C GLN A 13 -7.33 -7.81 -0.67
N ALA A 14 -6.68 -7.76 -1.83
CA ALA A 14 -5.91 -8.89 -2.35
C ALA A 14 -4.71 -9.22 -1.45
N LEU A 15 -3.95 -8.21 -1.01
CA LEU A 15 -2.82 -8.40 -0.09
C LEU A 15 -3.28 -8.94 1.28
N TYR A 16 -4.43 -8.49 1.78
CA TYR A 16 -5.03 -9.01 3.00
C TYR A 16 -5.40 -10.49 2.87
N GLN A 17 -6.00 -10.90 1.74
CA GLN A 17 -6.28 -12.30 1.45
C GLN A 17 -4.99 -13.14 1.38
N LEU A 18 -3.95 -12.63 0.72
CA LEU A 18 -2.64 -13.31 0.65
C LEU A 18 -2.00 -13.49 2.04
N ASP A 19 -2.11 -12.49 2.92
CA ASP A 19 -1.63 -12.58 4.31
C ASP A 19 -2.46 -13.56 5.18
N LEU A 20 -3.68 -13.89 4.76
CA LEU A 20 -4.58 -14.82 5.44
C LEU A 20 -4.33 -16.28 5.02
N SER A 21 -4.36 -16.55 3.73
CA SER A 21 -4.37 -17.91 3.17
C SER A 21 -3.07 -18.30 2.48
N GLY A 22 -2.17 -17.35 2.22
CA GLY A 22 -1.15 -17.51 1.19
C GLY A 22 -1.78 -17.67 -0.20
N GLY A 23 -0.97 -18.09 -1.17
CA GLY A 23 -1.42 -18.43 -2.52
C GLY A 23 -0.87 -17.53 -3.61
N ASP A 24 -1.50 -17.59 -4.78
CA ASP A 24 -1.09 -16.83 -5.96
C ASP A 24 -1.66 -15.39 -5.93
N PRO A 25 -0.81 -14.35 -6.07
CA PRO A 25 -1.27 -12.97 -6.05
C PRO A 25 -2.26 -12.59 -7.16
N ARG A 26 -2.17 -13.22 -8.34
CA ARG A 26 -3.11 -12.95 -9.45
C ARG A 26 -4.47 -13.51 -9.14
N GLU A 27 -4.54 -14.72 -8.59
CA GLU A 27 -5.81 -15.34 -8.21
C GLU A 27 -6.49 -14.57 -7.07
N ALA A 28 -5.73 -14.11 -6.07
CA ALA A 28 -6.26 -13.24 -5.01
C ALA A 28 -6.86 -11.95 -5.59
N LEU A 29 -6.11 -11.26 -6.46
CA LEU A 29 -6.61 -10.03 -7.09
C LEU A 29 -7.81 -10.29 -8.01
N ARG A 30 -7.80 -11.39 -8.77
CA ARG A 30 -8.91 -11.77 -9.64
C ARG A 30 -10.19 -12.01 -8.84
N GLY A 31 -10.08 -12.69 -7.71
CA GLY A 31 -11.19 -12.91 -6.78
C GLY A 31 -11.76 -11.58 -6.27
N VAL A 32 -10.90 -10.64 -5.90
CA VAL A 32 -11.31 -9.29 -5.49
C VAL A 32 -12.03 -8.56 -6.63
N LEU A 33 -11.41 -8.46 -7.80
CA LEU A 33 -11.96 -7.72 -8.95
C LEU A 33 -13.29 -8.29 -9.45
N ALA A 34 -13.52 -9.60 -9.31
CA ALA A 34 -14.79 -10.23 -9.67
C ALA A 34 -15.99 -9.70 -8.86
N HIS A 35 -15.75 -9.11 -7.69
CA HIS A 35 -16.77 -8.49 -6.85
C HIS A 35 -16.95 -6.99 -7.10
N PHE A 36 -16.17 -6.37 -8.00
CA PHE A 36 -16.32 -4.97 -8.37
C PHE A 36 -16.93 -4.86 -9.78
N GLU A 37 -18.25 -4.63 -9.86
CA GLU A 37 -18.99 -4.50 -11.13
C GLU A 37 -18.44 -3.39 -12.06
N GLU A 38 -17.79 -2.38 -11.49
CA GLU A 38 -17.32 -1.19 -12.21
C GLU A 38 -15.79 -1.02 -12.17
N ALA A 39 -15.01 -2.09 -12.01
CA ALA A 39 -13.55 -1.96 -12.16
C ALA A 39 -13.19 -1.93 -13.66
N ASP A 40 -12.84 -0.75 -14.16
CA ASP A 40 -12.31 -0.66 -15.53
C ASP A 40 -10.95 -1.35 -15.65
N GLU A 41 -10.52 -1.60 -16.89
CA GLU A 41 -9.27 -2.30 -17.17
C GLU A 41 -8.04 -1.57 -16.59
N ALA A 42 -8.09 -0.23 -16.55
CA ALA A 42 -7.02 0.58 -15.97
C ALA A 42 -6.89 0.38 -14.46
N THR A 43 -8.02 0.28 -13.76
CA THR A 43 -8.10 -0.03 -12.32
C THR A 43 -7.50 -1.40 -12.05
N GLY A 44 -7.90 -2.42 -12.83
CA GLY A 44 -7.38 -3.77 -12.70
C GLY A 44 -5.87 -3.86 -12.91
N ARG A 45 -5.35 -3.19 -13.95
CA ARG A 45 -3.90 -3.15 -14.23
C ARG A 45 -3.11 -2.48 -13.11
N PHE A 46 -3.54 -1.30 -12.65
CA PHE A 46 -2.84 -0.61 -11.57
C PHE A 46 -2.87 -1.41 -10.26
N ALA A 47 -3.99 -2.08 -9.96
CA ALA A 47 -4.07 -2.98 -8.80
C ALA A 47 -3.11 -4.18 -8.92
N ASP A 48 -2.98 -4.79 -10.10
CA ASP A 48 -2.06 -5.91 -10.35
C ASP A 48 -0.60 -5.49 -10.18
N GLU A 49 -0.22 -4.32 -10.70
CA GLU A 49 1.10 -3.73 -10.52
C GLU A 49 1.44 -3.51 -9.04
N LEU A 50 0.48 -3.00 -8.26
CA LEU A 50 0.65 -2.78 -6.83
C LEU A 50 0.81 -4.08 -6.06
N VAL A 51 -0.09 -5.05 -6.26
CA VAL A 51 -0.07 -6.34 -5.54
C VAL A 51 1.24 -7.08 -5.82
N ARG A 52 1.65 -7.16 -7.09
CA ARG A 52 2.87 -7.87 -7.48
C ARG A 52 4.12 -7.18 -6.97
N GLY A 53 4.17 -5.86 -7.10
CA GLY A 53 5.31 -5.08 -6.64
C GLY A 53 5.52 -5.18 -5.13
N VAL A 54 4.43 -5.12 -4.36
CA VAL A 54 4.49 -5.36 -2.91
C VAL A 54 5.01 -6.77 -2.62
N GLN A 55 4.53 -7.79 -3.33
CA GLN A 55 4.97 -9.16 -3.10
C GLN A 55 6.43 -9.39 -3.51
N SER A 56 6.91 -8.80 -4.61
CA SER A 56 8.30 -8.96 -5.06
C SER A 56 9.29 -8.23 -4.18
N GLU A 57 8.90 -7.11 -3.56
CA GLU A 57 9.76 -6.28 -2.71
C GLU A 57 9.44 -6.40 -1.22
N LYS A 58 8.60 -7.37 -0.85
CA LYS A 58 8.12 -7.57 0.52
C LYS A 58 9.23 -7.53 1.58
N PRO A 59 10.39 -8.20 1.40
CA PRO A 59 11.45 -8.16 2.41
C PRO A 59 12.02 -6.75 2.64
N GLN A 60 12.22 -5.97 1.56
CA GLN A 60 12.73 -4.60 1.65
C GLN A 60 11.69 -3.67 2.27
N ILE A 61 10.44 -3.79 1.83
CA ILE A 61 9.30 -3.03 2.34
C ILE A 61 9.12 -3.27 3.85
N ASP A 62 9.08 -4.54 4.27
CA ASP A 62 8.87 -4.92 5.66
C ASP A 62 10.03 -4.43 6.54
N ALA A 63 11.27 -4.45 6.04
CA ALA A 63 12.43 -3.90 6.75
C ALA A 63 12.33 -2.38 6.98
N LEU A 64 11.87 -1.61 5.99
CA LEU A 64 11.67 -0.17 6.12
C LEU A 64 10.56 0.16 7.13
N ILE A 65 9.45 -0.57 7.07
CA ILE A 65 8.35 -0.42 8.03
C ILE A 65 8.85 -0.74 9.45
N GLN A 66 9.57 -1.85 9.61
CA GLN A 66 10.08 -2.28 10.91
C GLN A 66 11.07 -1.28 11.51
N THR A 67 11.93 -0.68 10.68
CA THR A 67 12.88 0.36 11.10
C THR A 67 12.18 1.65 11.53
N SER A 68 11.04 1.96 10.91
CA SER A 68 10.26 3.18 11.16
C SER A 68 9.28 3.06 12.32
N SER A 69 9.07 1.84 12.81
CA SER A 69 8.15 1.55 13.92
C SER A 69 8.94 1.09 15.14
N THR A 70 9.30 2.06 15.99
CA THR A 70 10.18 1.86 17.16
C THR A 70 9.59 0.94 18.23
N HIS A 71 8.26 0.79 18.30
CA HIS A 71 7.59 0.04 19.38
C HIS A 71 6.73 -1.13 18.88
N TRP A 72 6.52 -1.26 17.57
CA TRP A 72 5.65 -2.30 17.02
C TRP A 72 6.44 -3.23 16.11
N LYS A 73 6.45 -4.51 16.48
CA LYS A 73 6.86 -5.56 15.56
C LYS A 73 5.81 -5.69 14.46
N LEU A 74 6.27 -5.87 13.22
CA LEU A 74 5.43 -5.95 12.04
C LEU A 74 4.42 -7.12 12.08
N ASP A 75 4.76 -8.22 12.75
CA ASP A 75 3.88 -9.36 12.99
C ASP A 75 2.70 -9.05 13.94
N ARG A 76 2.87 -8.08 14.84
CA ARG A 76 1.85 -7.63 15.81
C ARG A 76 0.91 -6.55 15.29
N MET A 77 1.23 -5.94 14.14
CA MET A 77 0.35 -4.96 13.51
C MET A 77 -0.93 -5.63 13.03
N ALA A 78 -2.05 -4.91 13.08
CA ALA A 78 -3.26 -5.36 12.43
C ALA A 78 -2.97 -5.62 10.94
N ARG A 79 -3.49 -6.72 10.40
CA ARG A 79 -3.23 -7.12 9.00
C ARG A 79 -3.59 -6.02 8.01
N VAL A 80 -4.66 -5.26 8.27
CA VAL A 80 -5.08 -4.13 7.43
C VAL A 80 -4.00 -3.05 7.44
N ASP A 81 -3.62 -2.54 8.63
CA ASP A 81 -2.61 -1.49 8.76
C ASP A 81 -1.28 -1.89 8.12
N ARG A 82 -0.85 -3.13 8.38
CA ARG A 82 0.39 -3.67 7.78
C ARG A 82 0.34 -3.65 6.26
N ASN A 83 -0.78 -4.04 5.65
CA ASN A 83 -0.89 -4.08 4.19
C ASN A 83 -1.09 -2.67 3.59
N ILE A 84 -1.70 -1.73 4.31
CA ILE A 84 -1.72 -0.31 3.95
C ILE A 84 -0.30 0.25 3.91
N LEU A 85 0.50 0.00 4.97
CA LEU A 85 1.88 0.45 5.03
C LEU A 85 2.71 -0.17 3.90
N ARG A 86 2.58 -1.47 3.65
CA ARG A 86 3.29 -2.14 2.55
C ARG A 86 2.98 -1.53 1.19
N LEU A 87 1.70 -1.27 0.93
CA LEU A 87 1.23 -0.66 -0.30
C LEU A 87 1.84 0.74 -0.48
N ALA A 88 1.73 1.59 0.54
CA ALA A 88 2.24 2.95 0.51
C ALA A 88 3.77 2.99 0.35
N VAL A 89 4.51 2.15 1.06
CA VAL A 89 5.97 2.07 0.96
C VAL A 89 6.40 1.60 -0.43
N TYR A 90 5.71 0.62 -1.02
CA TYR A 90 5.98 0.24 -2.41
C TYR A 90 5.77 1.41 -3.37
N GLU A 91 4.69 2.18 -3.21
CA GLU A 91 4.47 3.38 -4.02
C GLU A 91 5.58 4.41 -3.82
N LEU A 92 5.99 4.68 -2.59
CA LEU A 92 7.10 5.60 -2.28
C LEU A 92 8.41 5.16 -2.96
N LEU A 93 8.70 3.86 -3.00
CA LEU A 93 9.92 3.32 -3.61
C LEU A 93 9.86 3.33 -5.14
N ARG A 94 8.76 2.85 -5.74
CA ARG A 94 8.74 2.47 -7.16
C ARG A 94 7.87 3.31 -8.06
N ARG A 95 6.86 4.00 -7.51
CA ARG A 95 5.88 4.76 -8.29
C ARG A 95 6.28 6.23 -8.41
N ALA A 96 7.27 6.51 -9.27
CA ALA A 96 7.68 7.88 -9.59
C ALA A 96 6.52 8.77 -10.08
N ASP A 97 5.54 8.14 -10.72
CA ASP A 97 4.33 8.74 -11.28
C ASP A 97 3.25 9.08 -10.23
N VAL A 98 3.52 8.83 -8.95
CA VAL A 98 2.63 9.17 -7.84
C VAL A 98 3.39 10.06 -6.85
N PRO A 99 2.95 11.31 -6.64
CA PRO A 99 3.54 12.20 -5.66
C PRO A 99 3.51 11.58 -4.24
N ILE A 100 4.52 11.91 -3.44
CA ILE A 100 4.63 11.44 -2.05
C ILE A 100 3.36 11.80 -1.27
N ARG A 101 2.92 13.06 -1.36
CA ARG A 101 1.74 13.55 -0.66
C ARG A 101 0.45 12.79 -0.99
N VAL A 102 0.28 12.43 -2.27
CA VAL A 102 -0.86 11.61 -2.71
C VAL A 102 -0.80 10.22 -2.10
N THR A 103 0.38 9.61 -2.09
CA THR A 103 0.59 8.28 -1.48
C THR A 103 0.24 8.28 0.00
N LEU A 104 0.71 9.29 0.76
CA LEU A 104 0.42 9.43 2.19
C LEU A 104 -1.08 9.65 2.43
N ASN A 105 -1.70 10.60 1.72
CA ASN A 105 -3.13 10.88 1.87
C ASN A 105 -3.99 9.63 1.58
N GLU A 106 -3.71 8.92 0.49
CA GLU A 106 -4.47 7.72 0.12
C GLU A 106 -4.30 6.59 1.15
N ALA A 107 -3.11 6.42 1.72
CA ALA A 107 -2.88 5.45 2.78
C ALA A 107 -3.68 5.76 4.06
N ILE A 108 -3.77 7.05 4.42
CA ILE A 108 -4.55 7.51 5.58
C ILE A 108 -6.04 7.25 5.34
N GLU A 109 -6.55 7.54 4.13
CA GLU A 109 -7.94 7.27 3.77
C GLU A 109 -8.28 5.78 3.77
N LEU A 110 -7.36 4.91 3.31
CA LEU A 110 -7.51 3.46 3.47
C LEU A 110 -7.58 3.06 4.95
N GLY A 111 -6.75 3.68 5.80
CA GLY A 111 -6.75 3.45 7.25
C GLY A 111 -8.10 3.81 7.88
N LYS A 112 -8.71 4.93 7.49
CA LYS A 112 -10.05 5.33 7.93
C LYS A 112 -11.13 4.38 7.44
N LYS A 113 -11.01 3.89 6.20
CA LYS A 113 -12.03 3.08 5.54
C LYS A 113 -12.04 1.61 5.99
N PHE A 114 -10.88 1.02 6.20
CA PHE A 114 -10.74 -0.42 6.46
C PHE A 114 -10.15 -0.76 7.82
N GLY A 115 -9.51 0.20 8.50
CA GLY A 115 -8.86 0.00 9.79
C GLY A 115 -9.80 0.25 10.98
N SER A 116 -9.19 0.37 12.17
CA SER A 116 -9.85 0.83 13.39
C SER A 116 -9.83 2.36 13.49
N GLU A 117 -10.43 2.91 14.54
CA GLU A 117 -10.39 4.36 14.82
C GLU A 117 -8.95 4.90 14.92
N GLU A 118 -8.00 4.09 15.38
CA GLU A 118 -6.60 4.47 15.56
C GLU A 118 -5.74 4.28 14.30
N SER A 119 -6.22 3.49 13.32
CA SER A 119 -5.43 3.10 12.14
C SER A 119 -4.93 4.27 11.33
N SER A 120 -5.77 5.30 11.12
CA SER A 120 -5.40 6.46 10.30
C SER A 120 -4.23 7.26 10.90
N ALA A 121 -4.23 7.47 12.22
CA ALA A 121 -3.17 8.15 12.95
C ALA A 121 -1.89 7.30 13.00
N PHE A 122 -2.04 5.99 13.23
CA PHE A 122 -0.92 5.05 13.21
C PHE A 122 -0.21 5.02 11.86
N VAL A 123 -0.97 4.82 10.77
CA VAL A 123 -0.45 4.80 9.39
C VAL A 123 0.26 6.11 9.07
N ASN A 124 -0.36 7.25 9.37
CA ASN A 124 0.25 8.56 9.16
C ASN A 124 1.61 8.67 9.87
N GLY A 125 1.65 8.34 11.17
CA GLY A 125 2.86 8.47 11.97
C GLY A 125 4.02 7.59 11.51
N VAL A 126 3.74 6.41 10.94
CA VAL A 126 4.78 5.54 10.36
C VAL A 126 5.24 6.07 8.99
N LEU A 127 4.31 6.45 8.11
CA LEU A 127 4.64 6.90 6.76
C LEU A 127 5.35 8.26 6.75
N ASP A 128 5.02 9.18 7.65
CA ASP A 128 5.74 10.45 7.78
C ASP A 128 7.23 10.19 8.08
N ARG A 129 7.54 9.23 8.97
CA ARG A 129 8.94 8.87 9.25
C ARG A 129 9.63 8.30 8.02
N ILE A 130 8.96 7.40 7.29
CA ILE A 130 9.52 6.79 6.07
C ILE A 130 9.76 7.84 4.98
N ALA A 131 8.84 8.79 4.80
CA ALA A 131 8.95 9.83 3.79
C ALA A 131 10.13 10.79 4.03
N HIS A 132 10.65 10.86 5.26
CA HIS A 132 11.84 11.63 5.61
C HIS A 132 13.14 10.79 5.61
N MET A 133 13.07 9.50 5.29
CA MET A 133 14.27 8.66 5.14
C MET A 133 14.91 8.83 3.76
N ASP A 134 16.20 8.56 3.68
CA ASP A 134 16.87 8.32 2.40
C ASP A 134 16.49 6.93 1.90
N LEU A 135 15.54 6.89 0.95
CA LEU A 135 14.95 5.64 0.49
C LEU A 135 15.86 4.94 -0.54
N PRO A 136 16.40 3.75 -0.23
CA PRO A 136 17.35 3.09 -1.11
C PRO A 136 16.68 2.63 -2.41
N ASN A 137 17.34 2.91 -3.54
CA ASN A 137 16.87 2.56 -4.89
C ASN A 137 15.48 3.12 -5.24
N ALA A 138 15.07 4.22 -4.58
CA ALA A 138 13.83 4.89 -4.93
C ALA A 138 13.90 5.49 -6.33
N THR A 139 12.86 5.26 -7.13
CA THR A 139 12.74 5.91 -8.44
C THR A 139 12.57 7.41 -8.22
N PRO A 140 13.34 8.28 -8.91
CA PRO A 140 13.18 9.73 -8.80
C PRO A 140 11.71 10.14 -9.00
N LYS A 141 11.14 10.79 -7.99
CA LYS A 141 9.73 11.19 -7.97
C LYS A 141 9.51 12.39 -8.90
N LEU A 142 8.34 12.47 -9.53
CA LEU A 142 7.90 13.74 -10.11
C LEU A 142 7.86 14.78 -9.00
N ASP A 143 8.54 15.92 -9.21
CA ASP A 143 8.47 17.07 -8.32
C ASP A 143 7.01 17.44 -8.06
N ASP A 144 6.66 17.65 -6.79
CA ASP A 144 5.42 18.28 -6.36
C ASP A 144 5.50 19.77 -6.75
N LYS A 145 5.50 20.08 -8.06
CA LYS A 145 5.52 21.46 -8.55
C LYS A 145 4.16 22.10 -8.28
N ARG A 146 4.11 22.75 -7.11
CA ARG A 146 3.22 23.85 -6.66
C ARG A 146 1.71 23.59 -6.69
#